data_AF-A0A5B2YUM4-F1
#
_entry.id   AF-A0A5B2YUM4-F1
#
_cell.length_a   1.000
_cell.length_b   1.000
_cell.length_c   1.000
_cell.angle_alpha   90.00
_cell.angle_beta   90.00
_cell.angle_gamma   90.00
#
_symmetry.space_group_name_H-M   'P 1'
#
loop_
_entity.id
_entity.type
_entity.pdbx_description
1 polymer ?
#
loop_
_entity_poly.entity_id
_entity_poly.type
_entity_poly.pdbx_seq_one_letter_code
_entity_poly.pdbx_strand_id
1 'polypeptide(L)'
;MNFQNKTSSKMETSYAIKKIMTSLYFILNEEPQRNNTFNSSKEMHEKLEVYFQRFVKTDKKGNISDEILKHFTSAINEMVDMGIILYDTKDENSPVLIVKEKLIQQIAHI
;
A
#
# COMPACT_ATOMS: atom_id res chain seq x y z
N MET A 1 -15.86 -29.71 1.54
CA MET A 1 -15.02 -28.63 0.96
C MET A 1 -15.78 -27.32 1.12
N ASN A 2 -15.33 -26.44 2.02
CA ASN A 2 -16.04 -25.22 2.41
C ASN A 2 -15.70 -24.07 1.44
N PHE A 3 -16.65 -23.71 0.56
CA PHE A 3 -16.49 -22.62 -0.41
C PHE A 3 -16.60 -21.21 0.23
N GLN A 4 -17.10 -21.09 1.46
CA GLN A 4 -17.31 -19.81 2.14
C GLN A 4 -16.02 -19.15 2.67
N ASN A 5 -14.95 -19.91 2.98
CA ASN A 5 -13.71 -19.34 3.51
C ASN A 5 -12.86 -18.62 2.46
N LYS A 6 -13.02 -18.94 1.16
CA LYS A 6 -12.24 -18.31 0.07
C LYS A 6 -12.74 -16.91 -0.30
N THR A 7 -14.02 -16.62 -0.07
CA THR A 7 -14.63 -15.32 -0.40
C THR A 7 -14.39 -14.26 0.67
N SER A 8 -14.38 -14.62 1.97
CA SER A 8 -14.03 -13.69 3.07
C SER A 8 -12.59 -13.19 2.93
N SER A 9 -11.64 -14.12 2.76
CA SER A 9 -10.21 -13.82 2.62
C SER A 9 -9.88 -12.94 1.40
N LYS A 10 -10.59 -13.11 0.27
CA LYS A 10 -10.42 -12.24 -0.91
C LYS A 10 -10.97 -10.82 -0.68
N MET A 11 -12.08 -10.71 0.04
CA MET A 11 -12.70 -9.42 0.38
C MET A 11 -11.81 -8.63 1.35
N GLU A 12 -11.18 -9.33 2.29
CA GLU A 12 -10.18 -8.80 3.24
C GLU A 12 -8.91 -8.33 2.52
N THR A 13 -8.40 -9.10 1.56
CA THR A 13 -7.19 -8.74 0.78
C THR A 13 -7.43 -7.50 -0.09
N SER A 14 -8.57 -7.43 -0.81
CA SER A 14 -8.93 -6.26 -1.64
C SER A 14 -9.08 -4.98 -0.81
N TYR A 15 -9.68 -5.10 0.38
CA TYR A 15 -9.80 -3.98 1.32
C TYR A 15 -8.42 -3.50 1.81
N ALA A 16 -7.52 -4.41 2.17
CA ALA A 16 -6.16 -4.07 2.59
C ALA A 16 -5.36 -3.37 1.47
N ILE A 17 -5.43 -3.87 0.24
CA ILE A 17 -4.78 -3.26 -0.93
C ILE A 17 -5.29 -1.83 -1.15
N LYS A 18 -6.62 -1.64 -1.14
CA LYS A 18 -7.22 -0.31 -1.30
C LYS A 18 -6.76 0.65 -0.21
N LYS A 19 -6.66 0.19 1.04
CA LYS A 19 -6.14 0.99 2.15
C LYS A 19 -4.68 1.37 1.94
N ILE A 20 -3.83 0.46 1.47
CA ILE A 20 -2.41 0.73 1.17
C ILE A 20 -2.26 1.74 0.04
N MET A 21 -3.00 1.56 -1.07
CA MET A 21 -3.02 2.52 -2.17
C MET A 21 -3.46 3.92 -1.69
N THR A 22 -4.52 3.98 -0.89
CA THR A 22 -5.05 5.23 -0.36
C THR A 22 -4.07 5.91 0.60
N SER A 23 -3.44 5.15 1.49
CA SER A 23 -2.39 5.66 2.39
C SER A 23 -1.20 6.22 1.61
N LEU A 24 -0.75 5.50 0.57
CA LEU A 24 0.31 5.95 -0.30
C LEU A 24 -0.06 7.28 -0.98
N TYR A 25 -1.28 7.41 -1.48
CA TYR A 25 -1.78 8.66 -2.07
C TYR A 25 -1.72 9.83 -1.09
N PHE A 26 -2.12 9.62 0.17
CA PHE A 26 -2.04 10.68 1.19
C PHE A 26 -0.60 11.06 1.51
N ILE A 27 0.30 10.10 1.72
CA ILE A 27 1.73 10.36 1.97
C ILE A 27 2.34 11.21 0.84
N LEU A 28 2.05 10.86 -0.41
CA LEU A 28 2.54 11.61 -1.57
C LEU A 28 2.00 13.04 -1.64
N ASN A 29 0.80 13.30 -1.13
CA ASN A 29 0.22 14.64 -1.09
C ASN A 29 0.69 15.46 0.12
N GLU A 30 1.14 14.82 1.20
CA GLU A 30 1.78 15.51 2.34
C GLU A 30 3.21 16.00 1.98
N GLU A 31 3.87 15.35 1.01
CA GLU A 31 5.23 15.69 0.56
C GLU A 31 5.33 15.95 -0.96
N PRO A 32 4.62 16.98 -1.49
CA PRO A 32 4.55 17.23 -2.94
C PRO A 32 5.93 17.50 -3.58
N GLN A 33 6.90 18.02 -2.82
CA GLN A 33 8.27 18.28 -3.26
C GLN A 33 9.03 17.03 -3.70
N ARG A 34 8.55 15.82 -3.37
CA ARG A 34 9.17 14.55 -3.75
C ARG A 34 8.76 14.06 -5.14
N ASN A 35 7.88 14.77 -5.85
CA ASN A 35 7.47 14.43 -7.21
C ASN A 35 7.05 12.96 -7.39
N ASN A 36 6.31 12.40 -6.42
CA ASN A 36 5.84 11.01 -6.42
C ASN A 36 6.96 9.95 -6.34
N THR A 37 8.10 10.28 -5.73
CA THR A 37 9.22 9.35 -5.58
C THR A 37 9.58 9.07 -4.12
N PHE A 38 10.18 7.90 -3.90
CA PHE A 38 10.91 7.54 -2.69
C PHE A 38 12.34 7.19 -3.07
N ASN A 39 13.28 7.41 -2.15
CA ASN A 39 14.69 7.11 -2.35
C ASN A 39 14.96 5.61 -2.39
N SER A 40 14.09 4.81 -1.77
CA SER A 40 14.17 3.35 -1.77
C SER A 40 12.83 2.70 -1.44
N SER A 41 12.71 1.40 -1.76
CA SER A 41 11.57 0.57 -1.34
C SER A 41 11.43 0.51 0.18
N LYS A 42 12.57 0.45 0.89
CA LYS A 42 12.63 0.50 2.35
C LYS A 42 12.05 1.79 2.90
N GLU A 43 12.43 2.95 2.36
CA GLU A 43 11.88 4.25 2.79
C GLU A 43 10.37 4.31 2.59
N MET A 44 9.87 3.85 1.43
CA MET A 44 8.44 3.79 1.15
C MET A 44 7.71 2.91 2.18
N HIS A 45 8.27 1.75 2.49
CA HIS A 45 7.70 0.83 3.48
C HIS A 45 7.66 1.45 4.89
N GLU A 46 8.76 2.04 5.35
CA GLU A 46 8.84 2.70 6.66
C GLU A 46 7.80 3.84 6.77
N LYS A 47 7.64 4.65 5.71
CA LYS A 47 6.64 5.73 5.70
C LYS A 47 5.21 5.21 5.75
N LEU A 48 4.91 4.15 5.02
CA LEU A 48 3.60 3.51 5.06
C LEU A 48 3.32 2.91 6.45
N GLU A 49 4.30 2.23 7.04
CA GLU A 49 4.19 1.66 8.39
C GLU A 49 3.91 2.76 9.43
N VAL A 50 4.70 3.83 9.44
CA VAL A 50 4.51 4.98 10.34
C VAL A 50 3.13 5.60 10.12
N TYR A 51 2.69 5.75 8.87
CA TYR A 51 1.36 6.26 8.55
C TYR A 51 0.27 5.38 9.16
N PHE A 52 0.35 4.05 8.99
CA PHE A 52 -0.62 3.12 9.57
C PHE A 52 -0.63 3.12 11.11
N GLN A 53 0.54 3.19 11.74
CA GLN A 53 0.65 3.27 13.20
C GLN A 53 -0.07 4.50 13.79
N ARG A 54 -0.21 5.61 13.04
CA ARG A 54 -0.99 6.78 13.48
C ARG A 54 -2.47 6.45 13.67
N PHE A 55 -3.03 5.59 12.80
CA PHE A 55 -4.43 5.18 12.89
C PHE A 55 -4.67 4.13 13.97
N VAL A 56 -3.66 3.33 14.33
CA VAL A 56 -3.74 2.37 15.44
C VAL A 56 -3.97 3.07 16.77
N LYS A 57 -3.44 4.28 16.97
CA LYS A 57 -3.69 5.06 18.19
C LYS A 57 -5.12 5.60 18.29
N THR A 58 -5.81 5.74 17.17
CA THR A 58 -7.18 6.28 17.12
C THR A 58 -8.26 5.19 17.14
N ASP A 59 -7.95 3.97 16.71
CA ASP A 59 -8.91 2.87 16.67
C ASP A 59 -8.68 1.91 17.84
N LYS A 60 -9.68 1.72 18.72
CA LYS A 60 -9.60 0.75 19.85
C LYS A 60 -9.50 -0.72 19.40
N LYS A 61 -9.35 -0.97 18.10
CA LYS A 61 -9.28 -2.28 17.45
C LYS A 61 -7.94 -2.44 16.73
N GLY A 62 -6.88 -2.78 17.47
CA GLY A 62 -5.56 -3.10 16.91
C GLY A 62 -5.55 -4.21 15.84
N ASN A 63 -6.65 -4.94 15.65
CA ASN A 63 -6.76 -6.00 14.63
C ASN A 63 -6.67 -5.48 13.18
N ILE A 64 -7.08 -4.24 12.89
CA ILE A 64 -7.14 -3.76 11.49
C ILE A 64 -5.74 -3.46 10.94
N SER A 65 -4.82 -2.94 11.76
CA SER A 65 -3.44 -2.69 11.32
C SER A 65 -2.69 -3.99 11.06
N ASP A 66 -2.86 -4.99 11.92
CA ASP A 66 -2.19 -6.27 11.77
C ASP A 66 -2.63 -6.99 10.50
N GLU A 67 -3.90 -6.87 10.14
CA GLU A 67 -4.44 -7.42 8.89
C GLU A 67 -3.91 -6.69 7.64
N ILE A 68 -3.88 -5.35 7.67
CA ILE A 68 -3.29 -4.56 6.58
C ILE A 68 -1.81 -4.88 6.41
N LEU A 69 -1.06 -5.01 7.52
CA LEU A 69 0.36 -5.35 7.50
C LEU A 69 0.61 -6.76 6.97
N LYS A 70 -0.26 -7.74 7.28
CA LYS A 70 -0.17 -9.10 6.71
C LYS A 70 -0.29 -9.12 5.18
N HIS A 71 -1.08 -8.21 4.62
CA HIS A 71 -1.29 -8.10 3.17
C HIS A 71 -0.34 -7.11 2.49
N PHE A 72 0.54 -6.46 3.25
CA PHE A 72 1.34 -5.34 2.77
C PHE A 72 2.24 -5.72 1.59
N THR A 73 3.06 -6.76 1.75
CA THR A 73 3.94 -7.25 0.68
C THR A 73 3.17 -7.67 -0.56
N SER A 74 2.02 -8.33 -0.38
CA SER A 74 1.17 -8.74 -1.50
C SER A 74 0.60 -7.54 -2.26
N ALA A 75 0.16 -6.51 -1.53
CA ALA A 75 -0.36 -5.28 -2.12
C ALA A 75 0.72 -4.52 -2.89
N ILE A 76 1.93 -4.41 -2.33
CA ILE A 76 3.06 -3.78 -3.03
C ILE A 76 3.37 -4.54 -4.33
N ASN A 77 3.47 -5.86 -4.29
CA ASN A 77 3.71 -6.67 -5.50
C ASN A 77 2.62 -6.48 -6.55
N GLU A 78 1.35 -6.49 -6.15
CA GLU A 78 0.23 -6.26 -7.07
C GLU A 78 0.28 -4.85 -7.68
N MET A 79 0.68 -3.84 -6.90
CA MET A 79 0.87 -2.49 -7.41
C MET A 79 2.06 -2.38 -8.37
N VAL A 80 3.11 -3.21 -8.21
CA VAL A 80 4.19 -3.33 -9.21
C VAL A 80 3.68 -3.96 -10.49
N ASP A 81 2.92 -5.05 -10.39
CA ASP A 81 2.34 -5.75 -11.55
C ASP A 81 1.38 -4.84 -12.35
N MET A 82 0.62 -3.99 -11.66
CA MET A 82 -0.23 -2.96 -12.28
C MET A 82 0.57 -1.77 -12.88
N GLY A 83 1.87 -1.70 -12.60
CA GLY A 83 2.75 -0.62 -12.98
C GLY A 83 2.43 0.70 -12.28
N ILE A 84 1.90 0.64 -11.06
CA ILE A 84 1.68 1.78 -10.16
C ILE A 84 2.98 2.12 -9.44
N ILE A 85 3.72 1.10 -9.01
CA ILE A 85 5.04 1.25 -8.37
C ILE A 85 6.09 0.77 -9.38
N LEU A 86 7.09 1.61 -9.64
CA LEU A 86 8.21 1.30 -10.52
C LEU A 86 9.51 1.43 -9.72
N TYR A 87 10.29 0.35 -9.64
CA TYR A 87 11.62 0.34 -9.04
C TYR A 87 12.45 -0.81 -9.63
N ASP A 88 13.77 -0.78 -9.42
CA ASP A 88 14.62 -1.91 -9.77
C ASP A 88 14.52 -2.98 -8.67
N THR A 89 13.85 -4.09 -8.98
CA THR A 89 13.67 -5.20 -8.03
C THR A 89 14.96 -5.91 -7.66
N LYS A 90 16.07 -5.65 -8.37
CA LYS A 90 17.40 -6.18 -8.09
C LYS A 90 18.22 -5.30 -7.15
N ASP A 91 17.79 -4.06 -6.91
CA ASP A 91 18.45 -3.11 -6.02
C ASP A 91 17.44 -2.49 -5.05
N GLU A 92 17.51 -2.91 -3.79
CA GLU A 92 16.62 -2.41 -2.72
C GLU A 92 16.80 -0.91 -2.45
N ASN A 93 17.95 -0.34 -2.82
CA ASN A 93 18.27 1.08 -2.70
C ASN A 93 17.90 1.88 -3.94
N SER A 94 17.34 1.22 -4.97
CA SER A 94 16.88 1.93 -6.16
C SER A 94 15.73 2.87 -5.82
N PRO A 95 15.71 4.08 -6.40
CA PRO A 95 14.57 4.98 -6.26
C PRO A 95 13.28 4.32 -6.72
N VAL A 96 12.21 4.57 -5.97
CA VAL A 96 10.86 4.13 -6.29
C VAL A 96 10.10 5.29 -6.90
N LEU A 97 9.49 5.07 -8.06
CA LEU A 97 8.56 6.00 -8.68
C LEU A 97 7.13 5.48 -8.53
N ILE A 98 6.23 6.35 -8.09
CA ILE A 98 4.80 6.08 -8.06
C ILE A 98 4.11 6.75 -9.24
N VAL A 99 3.49 5.95 -10.10
CA VAL A 99 2.66 6.43 -11.20
C VAL A 99 1.33 6.90 -10.64
N LYS A 100 1.30 8.17 -10.18
CA LYS A 100 0.17 8.77 -9.45
C LYS A 100 -1.17 8.64 -10.19
N GLU A 101 -1.17 8.77 -11.51
CA GLU A 101 -2.37 8.65 -12.34
C GLU A 101 -3.01 7.27 -12.22
N LYS A 102 -2.20 6.20 -12.35
CA LYS A 102 -2.66 4.82 -12.19
C LYS A 102 -3.10 4.53 -10.75
N LEU A 103 -2.38 5.08 -9.77
CA LEU A 103 -2.76 4.97 -8.36
C LEU A 103 -4.17 5.54 -8.12
N ILE A 104 -4.44 6.75 -8.62
CA ILE A 104 -5.74 7.41 -8.49
C ILE A 104 -6.83 6.62 -9.21
N GLN A 105 -6.56 6.14 -10.43
CA GLN A 105 -7.50 5.33 -11.19
C GLN A 105 -7.92 4.07 -10.42
N GLN A 106 -6.97 3.35 -9.79
CA GLN A 106 -7.29 2.16 -9.00
C GLN A 106 -8.06 2.48 -7.73
N ILE A 107 -7.72 3.55 -7.02
CA ILE A 107 -8.47 3.98 -5.83
C ILE A 107 -9.93 4.31 -6.18
N ALA A 108 -10.17 4.90 -7.34
CA ALA A 108 -11.51 5.29 -7.81
C ALA A 108 -12.34 4.12 -8.37
N HIS A 109 -11.70 3.04 -8.84
CA HIS A 109 -12.37 1.89 -9.47
C HIS A 109 -12.74 0.75 -8.51
N ILE A 110 -11.99 0.58 -7.41
CA ILE A 110 -12.28 -0.37 -6.32
C ILE A 110 -13.28 0.28 -5.36
#